data_AF-A0A268UA09-F1
#
_entry.id   AF-A0A268UA09-F1
#
_cell.length_a   1.000
_cell.length_b   1.000
_cell.length_c   1.000
_cell.angle_alpha   90.00
_cell.angle_beta   90.00
_cell.angle_gamma   90.00
#
_symmetry.space_group_name_H-M   'P 1'
#
loop_
_entity.id
_entity.type
_entity.pdbx_description
1 polymer ?
#
loop_
_entity_poly.entity_id
_entity_poly.type
_entity_poly.pdbx_seq_one_letter_code
_entity_poly.pdbx_strand_id
1 'polypeptide(L)'
;MTEEIEANFVLLCDKYCCSSKFLILSIRNAICSFYSHKKIISFDLEKQLIYELKDEKIVPFRAKKRDQNIIKNNLIRALEDRRNEIFLQSNSLKIREFYKNSLGEINRFSIIKIEDREIFLTLKSDKKVSDRVIFLAYIDDFLDKDLISIGYNFFFFIKNVEFKKEGIFIKLTRKKNEIIRKEVENIFDFIAKKYDKNIDFNINFIDFRNKKVVLTVAKKEEESILKSIKKIVKSRIDFEIFWKIRKERR
;
A
#
# COMPACT_ATOMS: atom_id res chain seq x y z
N MET A 1 18.98 -41.94 1.74
CA MET A 1 17.82 -41.21 2.27
C MET A 1 17.04 -42.12 3.22
N THR A 2 17.25 -42.26 4.53
CA THR A 2 16.31 -43.12 5.30
C THR A 2 14.92 -42.47 5.34
N GLU A 3 13.85 -43.26 5.31
CA GLU A 3 12.46 -42.76 5.30
C GLU A 3 12.16 -41.82 6.48
N GLU A 4 12.74 -42.11 7.66
CA GLU A 4 12.61 -41.29 8.85
C GLU A 4 13.33 -39.93 8.74
N ILE A 5 14.52 -39.89 8.12
CA ILE A 5 15.24 -38.63 7.89
C ILE A 5 14.49 -37.80 6.85
N GLU A 6 13.96 -38.42 5.81
CA GLU A 6 13.21 -37.75 4.75
C GLU A 6 11.91 -37.12 5.29
N ALA A 7 11.13 -37.85 6.09
CA ALA A 7 9.93 -37.33 6.74
C ALA A 7 10.23 -36.12 7.65
N ASN A 8 11.30 -36.19 8.45
CA ASN A 8 11.76 -35.07 9.27
C ASN A 8 12.22 -33.87 8.42
N PHE A 9 12.80 -34.12 7.25
CA PHE A 9 13.24 -33.09 6.33
C PHE A 9 12.08 -32.32 5.73
N VAL A 10 11.01 -33.02 5.33
CA VAL A 10 9.77 -32.42 4.81
C VAL A 10 9.12 -31.51 5.87
N LEU A 11 8.98 -32.00 7.11
CA LEU A 11 8.43 -31.21 8.22
C LEU A 11 9.23 -29.92 8.48
N LEU A 12 10.55 -29.97 8.38
CA LEU A 12 11.41 -28.79 8.53
C LEU A 12 11.26 -27.82 7.34
N CYS A 13 11.17 -28.34 6.13
CA CYS A 13 10.93 -27.53 4.92
C CYS A 13 9.61 -26.76 5.03
N ASP A 14 8.54 -27.42 5.45
CA ASP A 14 7.22 -26.81 5.66
C ASP A 14 7.27 -25.77 6.78
N LYS A 15 7.85 -26.12 7.93
CA LYS A 15 7.95 -25.22 9.10
C LYS A 15 8.67 -23.91 8.77
N TYR A 16 9.70 -23.96 7.94
CA TYR A 16 10.52 -22.80 7.57
C TYR A 16 10.21 -22.24 6.17
N CYS A 17 9.15 -22.73 5.52
CA CYS A 17 8.70 -22.29 4.20
C CYS A 17 9.83 -22.29 3.15
N CYS A 18 10.62 -23.35 3.09
CA CYS A 18 11.77 -23.47 2.20
C CYS A 18 11.79 -24.81 1.48
N SER A 19 12.51 -24.91 0.36
CA SER A 19 12.69 -26.17 -0.35
C SER A 19 13.78 -27.03 0.29
N SER A 20 13.72 -28.34 0.09
CA SER A 20 14.75 -29.28 0.58
C SER A 20 16.15 -28.89 0.09
N LYS A 21 16.27 -28.42 -1.16
CA LYS A 21 17.53 -27.91 -1.71
C LYS A 21 18.08 -26.72 -0.93
N PHE A 22 17.21 -25.77 -0.55
CA PHE A 22 17.60 -24.62 0.26
C PHE A 22 18.01 -25.03 1.68
N LEU A 23 17.28 -25.96 2.29
CA LEU A 23 17.60 -26.48 3.62
C LEU A 23 18.97 -27.17 3.65
N ILE A 24 19.27 -28.03 2.66
CA ILE A 24 20.58 -28.68 2.51
C ILE A 24 21.71 -27.65 2.37
N LEU A 25 21.52 -26.63 1.53
CA LEU A 25 22.50 -25.55 1.37
C LEU A 25 22.69 -24.75 2.66
N SER A 26 21.62 -24.49 3.39
CA SER A 26 21.66 -23.77 4.67
C SER A 26 22.42 -24.55 5.73
N ILE A 27 22.21 -25.88 5.81
CA ILE A 27 22.98 -26.77 6.70
C ILE A 27 24.47 -26.71 6.35
N ARG A 28 24.81 -26.84 5.07
CA ARG A 28 26.20 -26.75 4.60
C ARG A 28 26.83 -25.42 4.99
N ASN A 29 26.14 -24.31 4.75
CA ASN A 29 26.63 -22.97 5.05
C ASN A 29 26.84 -22.77 6.56
N ALA A 30 25.94 -23.29 7.40
CA ALA A 30 26.09 -23.25 8.85
C ALA A 30 27.33 -24.03 9.32
N ILE A 31 27.58 -25.20 8.74
CA ILE A 31 28.78 -26.02 9.02
C ILE A 31 30.05 -25.29 8.57
N CYS A 32 30.10 -24.79 7.33
CA CYS A 32 31.25 -24.08 6.79
C CYS A 32 31.55 -22.79 7.57
N SER A 33 30.51 -22.06 7.99
CA SER A 33 30.66 -20.85 8.79
C SER A 33 31.25 -21.14 10.17
N PHE A 34 30.79 -22.20 10.83
CA PHE A 34 31.31 -22.60 12.14
C PHE A 34 32.76 -23.12 12.05
N TYR A 35 33.06 -23.95 11.05
CA TYR A 35 34.42 -24.44 10.78
C TYR A 35 35.14 -23.58 9.73
N SER A 36 35.10 -22.26 9.87
CA SER A 36 35.72 -21.33 8.91
C SER A 36 37.23 -21.52 8.71
N HIS A 37 37.91 -22.08 9.71
CA HIS A 37 39.33 -22.43 9.67
C HIS A 37 39.62 -23.75 8.94
N LYS A 38 38.58 -24.49 8.53
CA LYS A 38 38.69 -25.76 7.81
C LYS A 38 38.15 -25.63 6.40
N LYS A 39 38.78 -26.31 5.45
CA LYS A 39 38.26 -26.38 4.07
C LYS A 39 37.22 -27.50 3.95
N ILE A 40 35.99 -27.21 4.38
CA ILE A 40 34.88 -28.16 4.29
C ILE A 40 34.42 -28.31 2.84
N ILE A 41 34.44 -29.54 2.33
CA ILE A 41 34.09 -29.87 0.95
C ILE A 41 32.61 -30.27 0.86
N SER A 42 32.20 -31.20 1.73
CA SER A 42 30.87 -31.80 1.74
C SER A 42 30.47 -32.28 3.13
N PHE A 43 29.21 -32.67 3.26
CA PHE A 43 28.66 -33.29 4.47
C PHE A 43 27.70 -34.41 4.05
N ASP A 44 27.67 -35.48 4.83
CA ASP A 44 26.75 -36.60 4.70
C ASP A 44 25.78 -36.57 5.89
N LEU A 45 24.50 -36.33 5.59
CA LEU A 45 23.43 -36.21 6.58
C LEU A 45 23.17 -37.52 7.32
N GLU A 46 23.22 -38.64 6.60
CA GLU A 46 22.85 -39.96 7.15
C GLU A 46 23.95 -40.47 8.07
N LYS A 47 25.19 -40.33 7.62
CA LYS A 47 26.37 -40.77 8.40
C LYS A 47 26.79 -39.74 9.45
N GLN A 48 26.21 -38.54 9.39
CA GLN A 48 26.60 -37.35 10.15
C GLN A 48 28.11 -37.06 10.05
N LEU A 49 28.67 -37.25 8.86
CA LEU A 49 30.08 -37.04 8.58
C LEU A 49 30.29 -35.72 7.83
N ILE A 50 31.32 -34.99 8.23
CA ILE A 50 31.79 -33.78 7.54
C ILE A 50 33.12 -34.13 6.88
N TYR A 51 33.29 -33.74 5.62
CA TYR A 51 34.49 -34.01 4.84
C TYR A 51 35.31 -32.72 4.66
N GLU A 52 36.56 -32.77 5.10
CA GLU A 52 37.52 -31.66 5.03
C GLU A 52 38.65 -32.00 4.06
N LEU A 53 39.12 -31.01 3.27
CA LEU A 53 40.36 -31.12 2.53
C LEU A 53 41.53 -30.76 3.44
N LYS A 54 42.38 -31.74 3.76
CA LYS A 54 43.58 -31.56 4.58
C LYS A 54 44.75 -32.25 3.89
N ASP A 55 45.82 -31.51 3.61
CA ASP A 55 47.04 -32.02 2.97
C ASP A 55 46.74 -32.82 1.69
N GLU A 56 45.93 -32.23 0.80
CA GLU A 56 45.44 -32.82 -0.46
C GLU A 56 44.59 -34.10 -0.31
N LYS A 57 44.27 -34.51 0.91
CA LYS A 57 43.44 -35.67 1.21
C LYS A 57 42.08 -35.25 1.76
N ILE A 58 41.05 -36.02 1.41
CA ILE A 58 39.71 -35.85 1.96
C ILE A 58 39.62 -36.64 3.26
N VAL A 59 39.47 -35.94 4.38
CA VAL A 59 39.42 -36.55 5.71
C VAL A 59 38.01 -36.40 6.29
N PRO A 60 37.30 -37.50 6.62
CA PRO A 60 36.02 -37.44 7.29
C PRO A 60 36.18 -37.22 8.80
N PHE A 61 35.29 -36.42 9.39
CA PHE A 61 35.20 -36.28 10.85
C PHE A 61 33.75 -36.06 11.31
N ARG A 62 33.49 -36.30 12.60
CA ARG A 62 32.21 -35.97 13.26
C ARG A 62 32.37 -34.72 14.12
N ALA A 63 31.41 -33.82 14.05
CA ALA A 63 31.36 -32.66 14.94
C ALA A 63 31.17 -33.12 16.40
N LYS A 64 31.84 -32.48 17.35
CA LYS A 64 31.60 -32.75 18.78
C LYS A 64 30.19 -32.32 19.15
N LYS A 65 29.60 -32.95 20.18
CA LYS A 65 28.22 -32.64 20.64
C LYS A 65 28.02 -31.15 20.94
N ARG A 66 29.03 -30.47 21.49
CA ARG A 66 29.00 -29.03 21.75
C ARG A 66 28.92 -28.21 20.45
N ASP A 67 29.69 -28.59 19.44
CA ASP A 67 29.74 -27.93 18.13
C ASP A 67 28.42 -28.12 17.37
N GLN A 68 27.85 -29.33 17.44
CA GLN A 68 26.54 -29.63 16.85
C GLN A 68 25.44 -28.71 17.37
N ASN A 69 25.41 -28.44 18.67
CA ASN A 69 24.42 -27.54 19.27
C ASN A 69 24.57 -26.10 18.75
N ILE A 70 25.81 -25.61 18.60
CA ILE A 70 26.07 -24.26 18.10
C ILE A 70 25.67 -24.14 16.62
N ILE A 71 26.07 -25.12 15.80
CA ILE A 71 25.70 -25.18 14.39
C ILE A 71 24.18 -25.21 14.22
N LYS A 72 23.49 -26.04 15.01
CA LYS A 72 22.03 -26.15 15.00
C LYS A 72 21.35 -24.82 15.35
N ASN A 73 21.81 -24.14 16.39
CA ASN A 73 21.23 -22.85 16.79
C ASN A 73 21.43 -21.77 15.72
N ASN A 74 22.61 -21.72 15.09
CA ASN A 74 22.89 -20.79 14.00
C ASN A 74 22.02 -21.08 12.77
N LEU A 75 21.84 -22.36 12.42
CA LEU A 75 20.95 -22.77 11.36
C LEU A 75 19.49 -22.38 11.64
N ILE A 76 18.99 -22.65 12.85
CA ILE A 76 17.62 -22.30 13.24
C ILE A 76 17.40 -20.79 13.09
N ARG A 77 18.30 -19.95 13.60
CA ARG A 77 18.20 -18.49 13.46
C ARG A 77 18.14 -18.06 11.99
N ALA A 78 19.04 -18.57 11.15
CA ALA A 78 19.06 -18.24 9.73
C ALA A 78 17.76 -18.67 9.01
N LEU A 79 17.21 -19.82 9.37
CA LEU A 79 15.94 -20.30 8.82
C LEU A 79 14.74 -19.48 9.32
N GLU A 80 14.75 -19.04 10.58
CA GLU A 80 13.73 -18.15 11.16
C GLU A 80 13.77 -16.76 10.51
N ASP A 81 14.96 -16.19 10.33
CA ASP A 81 15.16 -14.92 9.64
C ASP A 81 14.65 -14.99 8.21
N ARG A 82 15.02 -16.05 7.47
CA ARG A 82 14.55 -16.26 6.10
C ARG A 82 13.03 -16.46 6.02
N ARG A 83 12.47 -17.24 6.95
CA ARG A 83 11.02 -17.43 7.04
C ARG A 83 10.33 -16.08 7.25
N ASN A 84 10.81 -15.28 8.21
CA ASN A 84 10.28 -13.95 8.48
C ASN A 84 10.39 -13.02 7.27
N GLU A 85 11.51 -13.04 6.54
CA GLU A 85 11.64 -12.31 5.27
C GLU A 85 10.58 -12.73 4.24
N ILE A 86 10.35 -14.03 4.07
CA ILE A 86 9.34 -14.56 3.13
C ILE A 86 7.94 -14.13 3.55
N PHE A 87 7.62 -14.18 4.85
CA PHE A 87 6.32 -13.72 5.36
C PHE A 87 6.14 -12.21 5.21
N LEU A 88 7.20 -11.41 5.42
CA LEU A 88 7.18 -9.98 5.15
C LEU A 88 6.97 -9.71 3.65
N GLN A 89 7.59 -10.49 2.77
CA GLN A 89 7.44 -10.39 1.32
C GLN A 89 6.05 -10.81 0.83
N SER A 90 5.48 -11.90 1.32
CA SER A 90 4.16 -12.40 0.89
C SER A 90 3.03 -11.47 1.35
N ASN A 91 3.10 -10.93 2.58
CA ASN A 91 2.21 -9.86 3.02
C ASN A 91 2.41 -8.59 2.18
N SER A 92 3.65 -8.27 1.79
CA SER A 92 3.91 -7.12 0.91
C SER A 92 3.27 -7.26 -0.46
N LEU A 93 3.14 -8.48 -1.02
CA LEU A 93 2.51 -8.70 -2.33
C LEU A 93 1.01 -8.44 -2.31
N LYS A 94 0.29 -8.97 -1.31
CA LYS A 94 -1.15 -8.71 -1.14
C LYS A 94 -1.42 -7.22 -0.88
N ILE A 95 -0.57 -6.58 -0.07
CA ILE A 95 -0.67 -5.13 0.19
C ILE A 95 -0.36 -4.33 -1.08
N ARG A 96 0.65 -4.75 -1.87
CA ARG A 96 0.97 -4.14 -3.17
C ARG A 96 -0.20 -4.23 -4.14
N GLU A 97 -0.81 -5.40 -4.25
CA GLU A 97 -1.96 -5.64 -5.12
C GLU A 97 -3.17 -4.80 -4.68
N PHE A 98 -3.47 -4.78 -3.38
CA PHE A 98 -4.52 -3.93 -2.82
C PHE A 98 -4.36 -2.46 -3.24
N TYR A 99 -3.19 -1.85 -2.99
CA TYR A 99 -3.00 -0.44 -3.33
C TYR A 99 -2.88 -0.18 -4.83
N LYS A 100 -2.38 -1.14 -5.62
CA LYS A 100 -2.47 -1.05 -7.08
C LYS A 100 -3.92 -1.01 -7.54
N ASN A 101 -4.79 -1.82 -6.95
CA ASN A 101 -6.21 -1.81 -7.28
C ASN A 101 -6.93 -0.53 -6.82
N SER A 102 -6.37 0.18 -5.83
CA SER A 102 -6.87 1.50 -5.41
C SER A 102 -6.50 2.65 -6.35
N LEU A 103 -5.68 2.42 -7.38
CA LEU A 103 -5.40 3.44 -8.40
C LEU A 103 -6.69 3.92 -9.04
N GLY A 104 -6.86 5.23 -9.11
CA GLY A 104 -8.07 5.84 -9.68
C GLY A 104 -9.23 6.00 -8.70
N GLU A 105 -9.14 5.47 -7.48
CA GLU A 105 -10.15 5.72 -6.47
C GLU A 105 -10.11 7.17 -5.96
N ILE A 106 -11.28 7.64 -5.51
CA ILE A 106 -11.44 8.93 -4.85
C ILE A 106 -11.83 8.69 -3.42
N ASN A 107 -10.99 9.18 -2.51
CA ASN A 107 -11.16 8.99 -1.09
C ASN A 107 -11.06 10.33 -0.36
N ARG A 108 -11.58 10.39 0.87
CA ARG A 108 -11.46 11.56 1.73
C ARG A 108 -10.23 11.42 2.61
N PHE A 109 -9.40 12.46 2.65
CA PHE A 109 -8.17 12.49 3.42
C PHE A 109 -8.12 13.72 4.32
N SER A 110 -7.41 13.59 5.43
CA SER A 110 -7.08 14.69 6.33
C SER A 110 -5.60 15.03 6.24
N ILE A 111 -5.27 16.32 6.26
CA ILE A 111 -3.88 16.79 6.29
C ILE A 111 -3.33 16.59 7.70
N ILE A 112 -2.21 15.86 7.81
CA ILE A 112 -1.57 15.59 9.10
C ILE A 112 -0.25 16.35 9.28
N LYS A 113 0.43 16.68 8.18
CA LYS A 113 1.73 17.35 8.20
C LYS A 113 1.97 18.10 6.89
N ILE A 114 2.67 19.23 6.97
CA ILE A 114 3.05 20.08 5.84
C ILE A 114 4.55 20.32 5.96
N GLU A 115 5.31 19.98 4.93
CA GLU A 115 6.77 20.23 4.86
C GLU A 115 7.12 20.78 3.49
N ASP A 116 7.61 22.02 3.42
CA ASP A 116 7.93 22.72 2.18
C ASP A 116 6.81 22.67 1.12
N ARG A 117 6.92 21.77 0.13
CA ARG A 117 5.93 21.54 -0.93
C ARG A 117 5.15 20.24 -0.78
N GLU A 118 5.50 19.43 0.23
CA GLU A 118 4.96 18.10 0.50
C GLU A 118 3.89 18.18 1.58
N ILE A 119 2.70 17.67 1.26
CA ILE A 119 1.56 17.60 2.16
C ILE A 119 1.32 16.13 2.45
N PHE A 120 1.48 15.73 3.71
CA PHE A 120 1.24 14.37 4.16
C PHE A 120 -0.19 14.24 4.66
N LEU A 121 -0.81 13.13 4.30
CA LEU A 121 -2.22 12.90 4.53
C LEU A 121 -2.48 11.57 5.23
N THR A 122 -3.65 11.47 5.86
CA THR A 122 -4.20 10.22 6.35
C THR A 122 -5.58 9.97 5.76
N LEU A 123 -5.89 8.71 5.48
CA LEU A 123 -7.18 8.30 4.95
C LEU A 123 -8.25 8.44 6.03
N LYS A 124 -9.34 9.16 5.74
CA LYS A 124 -10.49 9.28 6.64
C LYS A 124 -11.44 8.10 6.42
N SER A 125 -11.02 6.90 6.83
CA SER A 125 -11.78 5.64 6.71
C SER A 125 -11.59 4.79 7.97
N ASP A 126 -12.60 3.98 8.30
CA ASP A 126 -12.50 2.96 9.36
C ASP A 126 -11.56 1.80 8.98
N LYS A 127 -11.10 1.75 7.73
CA LYS A 127 -10.12 0.76 7.27
C LYS A 127 -8.76 1.05 7.90
N LYS A 128 -8.23 0.08 8.66
CA LYS A 128 -6.85 0.11 9.14
C LYS A 128 -5.88 0.15 7.95
N VAL A 129 -5.14 1.24 7.83
CA VAL A 129 -4.04 1.39 6.88
C VAL A 129 -2.76 0.90 7.58
N SER A 130 -1.87 0.22 6.84
CA SER A 130 -0.56 -0.16 7.36
C SER A 130 0.29 1.08 7.63
N ASP A 131 1.03 1.10 8.75
CA ASP A 131 1.97 2.18 9.13
C ASP A 131 3.08 2.45 8.10
N ARG A 132 3.28 1.53 7.15
CA ARG A 132 4.24 1.67 6.05
C ARG A 132 3.71 2.44 4.85
N VAL A 133 2.47 2.92 4.92
CA VAL A 133 1.80 3.61 3.82
C VAL A 133 1.83 5.10 4.08
N ILE A 134 2.36 5.85 3.11
CA ILE A 134 2.49 7.29 3.17
C ILE A 134 1.62 7.87 2.07
N PHE A 135 0.56 8.59 2.46
CA PHE A 135 -0.23 9.38 1.50
C PHE A 135 0.38 10.76 1.36
N LEU A 136 0.65 11.16 0.13
CA LEU A 136 1.38 12.37 -0.19
C LEU A 136 0.68 13.11 -1.33
N ALA A 137 0.52 14.43 -1.17
CA ALA A 137 0.20 15.34 -2.27
C ALA A 137 1.25 16.45 -2.29
N TYR A 138 1.50 17.02 -3.45
CA TYR A 138 2.28 18.25 -3.54
C TYR A 138 1.35 19.46 -3.44
N ILE A 139 1.85 20.62 -3.05
CA ILE A 139 1.05 21.86 -3.03
C ILE A 139 0.41 22.14 -4.39
N ASP A 140 1.12 21.84 -5.48
CA ASP A 140 0.65 21.98 -6.86
C ASP A 140 -0.44 20.98 -7.25
N ASP A 141 -0.69 19.96 -6.44
CA ASP A 141 -1.76 18.98 -6.63
C ASP A 141 -3.11 19.50 -6.05
N PHE A 142 -3.15 20.64 -5.34
CA PHE A 142 -4.36 21.29 -4.82
C PHE A 142 -5.01 22.27 -5.82
N LEU A 143 -6.27 22.63 -5.58
CA LEU A 143 -6.96 23.69 -6.33
C LEU A 143 -6.51 25.07 -5.82
N ASP A 144 -6.51 26.07 -6.70
CA ASP A 144 -5.98 27.42 -6.41
C ASP A 144 -6.62 28.13 -5.20
N LYS A 145 -7.84 27.73 -4.82
CA LYS A 145 -8.60 28.29 -3.69
C LYS A 145 -8.65 27.38 -2.47
N ASP A 146 -7.98 26.22 -2.50
CA ASP A 146 -7.95 25.35 -1.33
C ASP A 146 -7.18 26.02 -0.18
N LEU A 147 -7.80 26.08 0.99
CA LEU A 147 -7.12 26.49 2.21
C LEU A 147 -6.39 25.28 2.80
N ILE A 148 -5.08 25.21 2.61
CA ILE A 148 -4.24 24.08 3.02
C ILE A 148 -3.78 24.31 4.46
N SER A 149 -4.30 23.50 5.40
CA SER A 149 -3.91 23.55 6.81
C SER A 149 -4.08 22.18 7.48
N ILE A 150 -3.35 21.94 8.56
CA ILE A 150 -3.42 20.68 9.32
C ILE A 150 -4.84 20.48 9.87
N GLY A 151 -5.34 19.25 9.78
CA GLY A 151 -6.70 18.85 10.17
C GLY A 151 -7.77 19.08 9.09
N TYR A 152 -7.47 19.83 8.03
CA TYR A 152 -8.42 20.07 6.95
C TYR A 152 -8.65 18.79 6.14
N ASN A 153 -9.87 18.64 5.64
CA ASN A 153 -10.33 17.42 4.98
C ASN A 153 -10.72 17.68 3.54
N PHE A 154 -10.20 16.87 2.63
CA PHE A 154 -10.38 17.03 1.19
C PHE A 154 -10.63 15.69 0.51
N PHE A 155 -11.34 15.71 -0.61
CA PHE A 155 -11.36 14.58 -1.53
C PHE A 155 -10.11 14.61 -2.40
N PHE A 156 -9.45 13.46 -2.55
CA PHE A 156 -8.32 13.26 -3.45
C PHE A 156 -8.52 12.04 -4.32
N PHE A 157 -7.95 12.10 -5.52
CA PHE A 157 -7.82 11.00 -6.45
C PHE A 157 -6.45 10.36 -6.28
N ILE A 158 -6.40 9.03 -6.23
CA ILE A 158 -5.15 8.27 -6.18
C ILE A 158 -4.52 8.23 -7.58
N LYS A 159 -3.51 9.09 -7.79
CA LYS A 159 -2.85 9.31 -9.08
C LYS A 159 -1.76 8.29 -9.37
N ASN A 160 -1.00 7.89 -8.34
CA ASN A 160 0.08 6.93 -8.49
C ASN A 160 0.34 6.19 -7.18
N VAL A 161 0.89 4.98 -7.29
CA VAL A 161 1.32 4.16 -6.16
C VAL A 161 2.76 3.70 -6.43
N GLU A 162 3.68 4.14 -5.59
CA GLU A 162 5.11 3.83 -5.70
C GLU A 162 5.54 2.93 -4.54
N PHE A 163 6.27 1.87 -4.86
CA PHE A 163 6.80 0.93 -3.88
C PHE A 163 8.29 1.16 -3.72
N LYS A 164 8.70 1.73 -2.57
CA LYS A 164 10.09 2.00 -2.24
C LYS A 164 10.54 1.11 -1.07
N LYS A 165 11.84 1.09 -0.79
CA LYS A 165 12.40 0.37 0.36
C LYS A 165 11.83 0.89 1.69
N GLU A 166 11.60 2.20 1.77
CA GLU A 166 11.09 2.88 2.98
C GLU A 166 9.59 2.66 3.21
N GLY A 167 8.81 2.32 2.19
CA GLY A 167 7.36 2.18 2.31
C GLY A 167 6.61 2.25 0.98
N ILE A 168 5.28 2.33 1.10
CA ILE A 168 4.35 2.48 -0.02
C ILE A 168 3.91 3.94 -0.07
N PHE A 169 4.25 4.62 -1.16
CA PHE A 169 3.93 6.02 -1.36
C PHE A 169 2.73 6.14 -2.29
N ILE A 170 1.64 6.72 -1.78
CA ILE A 170 0.41 6.93 -2.53
C ILE A 170 0.31 8.41 -2.87
N LYS A 171 0.54 8.72 -4.14
CA LYS A 171 0.49 10.09 -4.65
C LYS A 171 -0.94 10.48 -4.98
N LEU A 172 -1.37 11.57 -4.38
CA LEU A 172 -2.73 12.08 -4.43
C LEU A 172 -2.79 13.37 -5.25
N THR A 173 -3.95 13.63 -5.87
CA THR A 173 -4.20 14.90 -6.56
C THR A 173 -5.64 15.36 -6.40
N ARG A 174 -5.86 16.68 -6.36
CA ARG A 174 -7.19 17.33 -6.44
C ARG A 174 -7.55 17.79 -7.84
N LYS A 175 -6.59 17.81 -8.77
CA LYS A 175 -6.76 18.29 -10.14
C LYS A 175 -7.38 17.24 -11.07
N LYS A 176 -8.58 16.76 -10.72
CA LYS A 176 -9.35 15.77 -11.49
C LYS A 176 -10.83 16.15 -11.56
N ASN A 177 -11.47 15.90 -12.70
CA ASN A 177 -12.88 16.23 -12.93
C ASN A 177 -13.81 15.51 -11.94
N GLU A 178 -13.48 14.27 -11.61
CA GLU A 178 -14.24 13.43 -10.71
C GLU A 178 -14.23 13.96 -9.28
N ILE A 179 -13.18 14.69 -8.89
CA ILE A 179 -13.11 15.39 -7.59
C ILE A 179 -14.02 16.61 -7.59
N ILE A 180 -14.00 17.40 -8.67
CA ILE A 180 -14.93 18.53 -8.83
C ILE A 180 -16.37 18.03 -8.79
N ARG A 181 -16.68 16.92 -9.46
CA ARG A 181 -17.98 16.26 -9.39
C ARG A 181 -18.37 15.95 -7.94
N LYS A 182 -17.49 15.27 -7.20
CA LYS A 182 -17.72 14.92 -5.79
C LYS A 182 -17.87 16.14 -4.88
N GLU A 183 -17.09 17.19 -5.07
CA GLU A 183 -17.21 18.43 -4.28
C GLU A 183 -18.55 19.12 -4.54
N VAL A 184 -18.99 19.20 -5.81
CA VAL A 184 -20.30 19.76 -6.16
C VAL A 184 -21.42 18.91 -5.57
N GLU A 185 -21.37 17.58 -5.72
CA GLU A 185 -22.35 16.65 -5.11
C GLU A 185 -22.47 16.88 -3.59
N ASN A 186 -21.35 16.94 -2.87
CA ASN A 186 -21.37 17.19 -1.42
C ASN A 186 -21.97 18.56 -1.05
N ILE A 187 -21.78 19.59 -1.90
CA ILE A 187 -22.37 20.92 -1.67
C ILE A 187 -23.89 20.86 -1.86
N PHE A 188 -24.36 20.16 -2.89
CA PHE A 188 -25.79 19.91 -3.09
C PHE A 188 -26.38 19.15 -1.89
N ASP A 189 -25.75 18.06 -1.46
CA ASP A 189 -26.20 17.27 -0.31
C ASP A 189 -26.27 18.09 0.99
N PHE A 190 -25.28 18.96 1.21
CA PHE A 190 -25.26 19.85 2.37
C PHE A 190 -26.42 20.87 2.34
N ILE A 191 -26.68 21.46 1.18
CA ILE A 191 -27.78 22.42 0.99
C ILE A 191 -29.13 21.71 1.11
N ALA A 192 -29.30 20.56 0.45
CA ALA A 192 -30.47 19.70 0.54
C ALA A 192 -30.84 19.41 2.01
N LYS A 193 -29.87 18.98 2.82
CA LYS A 193 -30.06 18.74 4.26
C LYS A 193 -30.41 20.01 5.04
N LYS A 194 -29.76 21.14 4.72
CA LYS A 194 -30.01 22.41 5.42
C LYS A 194 -31.43 22.94 5.20
N TYR A 195 -32.00 22.72 4.01
CA TYR A 195 -33.33 23.19 3.65
C TYR A 195 -34.41 22.11 3.70
N ASP A 196 -34.06 20.88 4.13
CA ASP A 196 -34.93 19.70 4.11
C ASP A 196 -35.60 19.47 2.75
N LYS A 197 -34.82 19.61 1.68
CA LYS A 197 -35.27 19.48 0.29
C LYS A 197 -34.45 18.43 -0.43
N ASN A 198 -35.10 17.60 -1.24
CA ASN A 198 -34.40 16.71 -2.16
C ASN A 198 -34.19 17.44 -3.49
N ILE A 199 -32.93 17.65 -3.85
CA ILE A 199 -32.56 18.38 -5.08
C ILE A 199 -32.18 17.36 -6.14
N ASP A 200 -33.02 17.18 -7.15
CA ASP A 200 -32.71 16.31 -8.28
C ASP A 200 -31.88 17.05 -9.34
N PHE A 201 -30.61 16.65 -9.46
CA PHE A 201 -29.67 17.20 -10.44
C PHE A 201 -28.76 16.12 -11.03
N ASN A 202 -28.27 16.40 -12.24
CA ASN A 202 -27.23 15.61 -12.89
C ASN A 202 -26.12 16.51 -13.41
N ILE A 203 -24.86 16.17 -13.10
CA ILE A 203 -23.70 16.86 -13.64
C ILE A 203 -23.37 16.27 -15.01
N ASN A 204 -23.64 17.04 -16.07
CA ASN A 204 -23.44 16.59 -17.44
C ASN A 204 -21.97 16.73 -17.87
N PHE A 205 -21.33 17.83 -17.45
CA PHE A 205 -20.02 18.20 -17.98
C PHE A 205 -19.22 19.04 -16.97
N ILE A 206 -17.91 18.82 -16.94
CA ILE A 206 -16.94 19.59 -16.13
C ILE A 206 -15.76 19.96 -17.04
N ASP A 207 -15.50 21.26 -17.15
CA ASP A 207 -14.36 21.81 -17.85
C ASP A 207 -13.38 22.38 -16.84
N PHE A 208 -12.29 21.63 -16.61
CA PHE A 208 -11.26 22.03 -15.66
C PHE A 208 -10.49 23.28 -16.14
N ARG A 209 -10.30 23.45 -17.46
CA ARG A 209 -9.52 24.56 -18.02
C ARG A 209 -10.27 25.88 -17.90
N ASN A 210 -11.55 25.86 -18.27
CA ASN A 210 -12.40 27.04 -18.19
C ASN A 210 -13.06 27.21 -16.81
N LYS A 211 -12.79 26.29 -15.85
CA LYS A 211 -13.41 26.24 -14.52
C LYS A 211 -14.94 26.27 -14.59
N LYS A 212 -15.54 25.42 -15.42
CA LYS A 212 -17.01 25.37 -15.62
C LYS A 212 -17.60 24.02 -15.23
N VAL A 213 -18.77 24.04 -14.61
CA VAL A 213 -19.62 22.87 -14.35
C VAL A 213 -20.98 23.11 -14.99
N VAL A 214 -21.42 22.17 -15.83
CA VAL A 214 -22.73 22.22 -16.47
C VAL A 214 -23.59 21.09 -15.93
N LEU A 215 -24.74 21.44 -15.36
CA LEU A 215 -25.68 20.50 -14.77
C LEU A 215 -27.10 20.65 -15.33
N THR A 216 -27.91 19.62 -15.15
CA THR A 216 -29.35 19.64 -15.41
C THR A 216 -30.06 19.50 -14.08
N VAL A 217 -31.12 20.27 -13.87
CA VAL A 217 -31.94 20.26 -12.65
C VAL A 217 -33.41 20.02 -12.99
N ALA A 218 -34.13 19.33 -12.11
CA ALA A 218 -35.57 19.18 -12.23
C ALA A 218 -36.29 20.55 -12.07
N LYS A 219 -37.41 20.72 -12.78
CA LYS A 219 -38.11 22.02 -12.93
C LYS A 219 -38.65 22.61 -11.61
N LYS A 220 -38.73 21.84 -10.53
CA LYS A 220 -39.28 22.25 -9.23
C LYS A 220 -38.27 22.95 -8.32
N GLU A 221 -36.99 23.04 -8.70
CA GLU A 221 -35.98 23.65 -7.83
C GLU A 221 -36.09 25.18 -7.80
N GLU A 222 -36.09 25.74 -6.59
CA GLU A 222 -36.11 27.19 -6.39
C GLU A 222 -34.80 27.82 -6.89
N GLU A 223 -34.90 28.82 -7.75
CA GLU A 223 -33.74 29.50 -8.35
C GLU A 223 -32.81 30.14 -7.30
N SER A 224 -33.32 30.44 -6.10
CA SER A 224 -32.55 30.91 -4.93
C SER A 224 -31.53 29.86 -4.44
N ILE A 225 -31.90 28.58 -4.46
CA ILE A 225 -31.04 27.47 -4.03
C ILE A 225 -29.88 27.32 -5.01
N LEU A 226 -30.17 27.30 -6.32
CA LEU A 226 -29.15 27.19 -7.37
C LEU A 226 -28.18 28.37 -7.35
N LYS A 227 -28.66 29.59 -7.09
CA LYS A 227 -27.81 30.78 -6.89
C LYS A 227 -26.88 30.62 -5.68
N SER A 228 -27.38 30.07 -4.58
CA SER A 228 -26.58 29.80 -3.38
C SER A 228 -25.49 28.76 -3.65
N ILE A 229 -25.83 27.66 -4.33
CA ILE A 229 -24.87 26.63 -4.72
C ILE A 229 -23.80 27.22 -5.65
N LYS A 230 -24.19 28.00 -6.67
CA LYS A 230 -23.25 28.68 -7.58
C LYS A 230 -22.25 29.53 -6.80
N LYS A 231 -22.71 30.30 -5.80
CA LYS A 231 -21.84 31.13 -4.96
C LYS A 231 -20.85 30.29 -4.16
N ILE A 232 -21.32 29.22 -3.51
CA ILE A 232 -20.47 28.34 -2.68
C ILE A 232 -19.43 27.61 -3.52
N VAL A 233 -19.82 27.07 -4.68
CA VAL A 233 -18.89 26.37 -5.59
C VAL A 233 -17.83 27.34 -6.10
N LYS A 234 -18.20 28.56 -6.50
CA LYS A 234 -17.23 29.56 -6.94
C LYS A 234 -16.27 29.97 -5.82
N SER A 235 -16.75 30.14 -4.60
CA SER A 235 -15.87 30.52 -3.49
C SER A 235 -14.96 29.38 -3.03
N ARG A 236 -15.45 28.13 -3.05
CA ARG A 236 -14.76 26.98 -2.44
C ARG A 236 -13.83 26.24 -3.39
N ILE A 237 -14.21 26.08 -4.65
CA ILE A 237 -13.42 25.32 -5.63
C ILE A 237 -13.06 26.13 -6.89
N ASP A 238 -13.52 27.39 -6.98
CA ASP A 238 -13.29 28.32 -8.10
C ASP A 238 -13.97 27.95 -9.43
N PHE A 239 -15.01 27.13 -9.40
CA PHE A 239 -15.79 26.76 -10.60
C PHE A 239 -17.06 27.59 -10.74
N GLU A 240 -17.41 27.94 -11.97
CA GLU A 240 -18.72 28.50 -12.31
C GLU A 240 -19.73 27.40 -12.63
N ILE A 241 -20.95 27.56 -12.13
CA ILE A 241 -22.06 26.65 -12.42
C ILE A 241 -22.99 27.26 -13.47
N PHE A 242 -23.32 26.43 -14.47
CA PHE A 242 -24.36 26.65 -15.44
C PHE A 242 -25.38 25.51 -15.36
N TRP A 243 -26.67 25.81 -15.46
CA TRP A 243 -27.71 24.79 -15.38
C TRP A 243 -28.74 24.89 -16.51
N LYS A 244 -29.30 23.73 -16.87
CA LYS A 244 -30.47 23.60 -17.73
C LYS A 244 -31.62 23.01 -16.94
N ILE A 245 -32.83 23.48 -17.21
CA ILE A 245 -34.04 22.94 -16.59
C ILE A 245 -34.53 21.76 -17.42
N ARG A 246 -34.67 20.58 -16.82
CA ARG A 246 -35.30 19.42 -17.45
C ARG A 246 -36.81 19.68 -17.55
N LYS A 247 -37.31 19.85 -18.77
CA LYS A 247 -38.76 19.83 -19.00
C LYS A 247 -39.21 18.37 -18.94
N GLU A 248 -40.12 18.03 -18.03
CA GLU A 248 -40.86 16.77 -18.12
C GLU A 248 -41.60 16.76 -19.48
N ARG A 249 -41.38 15.72 -20.28
CA ARG A 249 -42.24 15.46 -21.44
C ARG A 249 -43.61 15.08 -20.84
N ARG A 250 -44.62 15.90 -21.13
CA ARG A 250 -46.02 15.56 -20.90
C ARG A 250 -46.41 14.37 -21.75
#